data_AF-A2BXQ2-F1
#
_entry.id   AF-A2BXQ2-F1
#
_cell.length_a   1.000
_cell.length_b   1.000
_cell.length_c   1.000
_cell.angle_alpha   90.00
_cell.angle_beta   90.00
_cell.angle_gamma   90.00
#
_symmetry.space_group_name_H-M   'P 1'
#
loop_
_entity.id
_entity.type
_entity.pdbx_description
1 polymer ?
#
loop_
_entity_poly.entity_id
_entity_poly.type
_entity_poly.pdbx_seq_one_letter_code
_entity_poly.pdbx_strand_id
1 'polypeptide(L)'
;MALPKAMRLKGHRTFDYIHKNSEKYYGKLMTFKIARSNPKILISHKNFNSLNNFKIAIAISKKVSKKAVVRNKIRRLLQDYFLKNFRKDKNHKPYWLLVNLKSSDSCNYESKLLQEFQHLIFKSGLLND
;
A
#
# COMPACT_ATOMS: atom_id res chain seq x y z
N MET A 1 1.16 15.09 1.67
CA MET A 1 2.22 15.02 0.62
C MET A 1 1.94 13.90 -0.39
N ALA A 2 2.61 13.87 -1.54
CA ALA A 2 2.52 12.74 -2.48
C ALA A 2 3.58 11.67 -2.17
N LEU A 3 3.24 10.37 -2.31
CA LEU A 3 4.19 9.26 -2.13
C LEU A 3 5.44 9.45 -3.02
N PRO A 4 6.69 9.38 -2.52
CA PRO A 4 7.89 9.51 -3.33
C PRO A 4 7.98 8.44 -4.43
N LYS A 5 8.59 8.77 -5.58
CA LYS A 5 8.68 7.86 -6.75
C LYS A 5 9.32 6.51 -6.40
N ALA A 6 10.35 6.50 -5.56
CA ALA A 6 11.05 5.29 -5.11
C ALA A 6 10.16 4.31 -4.34
N MET A 7 9.12 4.81 -3.66
CA MET A 7 8.20 4.01 -2.83
C MET A 7 6.92 3.64 -3.58
N ARG A 8 6.72 4.13 -4.80
CA ARG A 8 5.52 3.81 -5.60
C ARG A 8 5.68 2.43 -6.22
N LEU A 9 4.75 1.53 -5.92
CA LEU A 9 4.57 0.30 -6.67
C LEU A 9 3.71 0.55 -7.92
N LYS A 10 4.16 0.07 -9.09
CA LYS A 10 3.49 0.27 -10.39
C LYS A 10 3.69 -0.92 -11.32
N GLY A 11 2.75 -1.09 -12.25
CA GLY A 11 2.85 -2.02 -13.38
C GLY A 11 2.02 -3.29 -13.17
N HIS A 12 1.30 -3.72 -14.21
CA HIS A 12 0.41 -4.88 -14.18
C HIS A 12 1.10 -6.13 -13.62
N ARG A 13 2.31 -6.44 -14.11
CA ARG A 13 3.10 -7.60 -13.65
C ARG A 13 3.43 -7.56 -12.15
N THR A 14 3.63 -6.37 -11.58
CA THR A 14 3.84 -6.25 -10.12
C THR A 14 2.57 -6.58 -9.34
N PHE A 15 1.40 -6.18 -9.84
CA PHE A 15 0.12 -6.48 -9.21
C PHE A 15 -0.25 -7.95 -9.34
N ASP A 16 -0.04 -8.56 -10.51
CA ASP A 16 -0.23 -10.01 -10.72
C ASP A 16 0.65 -10.82 -9.78
N TYR A 17 1.92 -10.42 -9.67
CA TYR A 17 2.87 -11.08 -8.78
C TYR A 17 2.41 -11.02 -7.33
N ILE A 18 1.99 -9.84 -6.85
CA ILE A 18 1.45 -9.70 -5.49
C ILE A 18 0.20 -10.55 -5.32
N HIS A 19 -0.73 -10.54 -6.28
CA HIS A 19 -1.96 -11.32 -6.18
C HIS A 19 -1.72 -12.82 -6.03
N LYS A 20 -0.65 -13.35 -6.64
CA LYS A 20 -0.28 -14.76 -6.59
C LYS A 20 0.60 -15.13 -5.40
N ASN A 21 1.50 -14.25 -4.97
CA ASN A 21 2.59 -14.60 -4.03
C ASN A 21 2.50 -13.89 -2.68
N SER A 22 1.44 -13.12 -2.42
CA SER A 22 1.34 -12.35 -1.18
C SER A 22 0.78 -13.14 0.00
N GLU A 23 1.33 -12.88 1.18
CA GLU A 23 0.63 -13.05 2.44
C GLU A 23 -0.47 -12.00 2.56
N LYS A 24 -1.62 -12.41 3.11
CA LYS A 24 -2.83 -11.58 3.18
C LYS A 24 -3.17 -11.29 4.63
N TYR A 25 -3.27 -10.02 4.97
CA TYR A 25 -3.79 -9.58 6.26
C TYR A 25 -5.15 -8.93 6.04
N TYR A 26 -6.18 -9.61 6.52
CA TYR A 26 -7.55 -9.14 6.40
C TYR A 26 -7.89 -8.25 7.59
N GLY A 27 -8.39 -7.05 7.28
CA GLY A 27 -9.19 -6.28 8.20
C GLY A 27 -10.63 -6.17 7.71
N LYS A 28 -11.46 -5.48 8.49
CA LYS A 28 -12.89 -5.32 8.18
C LYS A 28 -13.08 -4.45 6.93
N LEU A 29 -12.21 -3.48 6.72
CA LEU A 29 -12.43 -2.37 5.80
C LEU A 29 -11.31 -2.24 4.77
N MET A 30 -10.19 -2.95 4.97
CA MET A 30 -9.17 -3.14 3.96
C MET A 30 -8.50 -4.50 4.04
N THR A 31 -7.62 -4.78 3.07
CA THR A 31 -6.78 -5.97 3.06
C THR A 31 -5.40 -5.59 2.59
N PHE A 32 -4.39 -6.04 3.33
CA PHE A 32 -3.00 -5.92 2.94
C PHE A 32 -2.60 -7.20 2.22
N LYS A 33 -1.92 -7.03 1.09
CA LYS A 33 -1.22 -8.08 0.38
C LYS A 33 0.26 -7.73 0.39
N ILE A 34 1.06 -8.52 1.09
CA ILE A 34 2.49 -8.28 1.26
C ILE A 34 3.24 -9.41 0.57
N ALA A 35 4.16 -9.05 -0.32
CA ALA A 35 5.03 -10.01 -1.00
C ALA A 35 6.47 -9.51 -0.97
N ARG A 36 7.44 -10.41 -0.94
CA ARG A 36 8.84 -10.04 -1.17
C ARG A 36 8.99 -9.39 -2.54
N SER A 37 9.78 -8.33 -2.64
CA SER A 37 10.00 -7.65 -3.92
C SER A 37 10.68 -8.60 -4.91
N ASN A 38 10.29 -8.52 -6.18
CA ASN A 38 10.94 -9.23 -7.27
C ASN A 38 11.61 -8.23 -8.23
N PRO A 39 12.94 -7.98 -8.10
CA PRO A 39 13.66 -7.05 -8.94
C PRO A 39 13.54 -7.34 -10.43
N LYS A 40 13.44 -8.61 -10.84
CA LYS A 40 13.31 -9.00 -12.26
C LYS A 40 12.07 -8.36 -12.91
N ILE A 41 10.98 -8.24 -12.16
CA ILE A 41 9.75 -7.59 -12.65
C ILE A 41 9.98 -6.08 -12.83
N LEU A 42 10.64 -5.42 -11.88
CA LEU A 42 10.93 -3.98 -11.98
C LEU A 42 11.88 -3.67 -13.13
N ILE A 43 12.91 -4.49 -13.31
CA ILE A 43 13.86 -4.42 -14.44
C ILE A 43 13.12 -4.56 -15.77
N SER A 44 12.13 -5.48 -15.86
CA SER A 44 11.31 -5.62 -17.08
C SER A 44 10.49 -4.36 -17.41
N HIS A 45 10.25 -3.48 -16.43
CA HIS A 45 9.64 -2.17 -16.62
C HIS A 45 10.66 -1.04 -16.83
N LYS A 46 11.94 -1.36 -17.08
CA LYS A 46 13.07 -0.42 -17.15
C LYS A 46 13.19 0.46 -15.88
N ASN A 47 12.73 -0.05 -14.74
CA ASN A 47 12.81 0.64 -13.46
C ASN A 47 13.95 0.06 -12.63
N PHE A 48 15.14 0.62 -12.82
CA PHE A 48 16.36 0.21 -12.12
C PHE A 48 16.53 0.90 -10.76
N ASN A 49 15.68 1.88 -10.46
CA ASN A 49 15.81 2.65 -9.24
C ASN A 49 15.16 1.89 -8.09
N SER A 50 15.82 1.88 -6.92
CA SER A 50 15.21 1.44 -5.65
C SER A 50 14.63 0.01 -5.74
N LEU A 51 15.38 -0.91 -6.35
CA LEU A 51 14.95 -2.30 -6.58
C LEU A 51 14.69 -3.08 -5.28
N ASN A 52 15.49 -2.79 -4.26
CA ASN A 52 15.43 -3.44 -2.94
C ASN A 52 14.65 -2.61 -1.92
N ASN A 53 13.98 -1.55 -2.37
CA ASN A 53 13.25 -0.67 -1.46
C ASN A 53 11.83 -1.18 -1.23
N PHE A 54 11.29 -0.79 -0.08
CA PHE A 54 9.88 -0.99 0.18
C PHE A 54 9.05 -0.17 -0.81
N LYS A 55 8.04 -0.81 -1.41
CA LYS A 55 7.10 -0.15 -2.32
C LYS A 55 5.67 -0.41 -1.90
N ILE A 56 4.82 0.61 -2.03
CA ILE A 56 3.41 0.53 -1.66
C ILE A 56 2.51 1.01 -2.80
N ALA A 57 1.37 0.32 -2.95
CA ALA A 57 0.23 0.77 -3.73
C ALA A 57 -1.04 0.75 -2.87
N ILE A 58 -1.88 1.77 -3.02
CA ILE A 58 -3.18 1.87 -2.36
C ILE A 58 -4.27 1.89 -3.42
N ALA A 59 -4.96 0.76 -3.54
CA ALA A 59 -6.06 0.52 -4.45
C ALA A 59 -7.40 0.81 -3.74
N ILE A 60 -8.18 1.71 -4.35
CA ILE A 60 -9.47 2.16 -3.83
C ILE A 60 -10.48 1.99 -4.96
N SER A 61 -11.39 1.04 -4.79
CA SER A 61 -12.38 0.72 -5.81
C SER A 61 -13.46 1.80 -5.94
N LYS A 62 -14.19 1.80 -7.06
CA LYS A 62 -15.38 2.65 -7.23
C LYS A 62 -16.52 2.30 -6.26
N LYS A 63 -16.47 1.14 -5.58
CA LYS A 63 -17.45 0.73 -4.58
C LYS A 63 -17.31 1.55 -3.28
N VAL A 64 -16.08 1.94 -2.93
CA VAL A 64 -15.80 2.81 -1.77
C VAL A 64 -16.44 4.20 -1.94
N SER A 65 -16.35 4.76 -3.15
CA SER A 65 -17.04 6.00 -3.51
C SER A 65 -17.04 6.17 -5.02
N LYS A 66 -18.16 6.65 -5.56
CA LYS A 66 -18.25 7.05 -6.97
C LYS A 66 -17.40 8.30 -7.25
N LYS A 67 -17.27 9.21 -6.26
CA LYS A 67 -16.51 10.45 -6.38
C LYS A 67 -15.00 10.16 -6.36
N ALA A 68 -14.32 10.46 -7.48
CA ALA A 68 -12.87 10.28 -7.60
C ALA A 68 -12.09 11.13 -6.59
N VAL A 69 -12.58 12.34 -6.29
CA VAL A 69 -12.01 13.24 -5.29
C VAL A 69 -11.98 12.59 -3.91
N VAL A 70 -13.08 11.95 -3.49
CA VAL A 70 -13.16 11.23 -2.20
C VAL A 70 -12.16 10.08 -2.15
N ARG A 71 -12.09 9.25 -3.21
CA ARG A 71 -11.08 8.16 -3.28
C ARG A 71 -9.66 8.72 -3.22
N ASN A 72 -9.38 9.83 -3.90
CA ASN A 72 -8.07 10.46 -3.89
C ASN A 72 -7.71 11.06 -2.53
N LYS A 73 -8.69 11.64 -1.81
CA LYS A 73 -8.54 12.13 -0.43
C LYS A 73 -8.13 10.98 0.48
N ILE A 74 -8.87 9.86 0.46
CA ILE A 74 -8.55 8.67 1.26
C ILE A 74 -7.16 8.12 0.93
N ARG A 75 -6.81 8.04 -0.36
CA ARG A 75 -5.47 7.58 -0.76
C ARG A 75 -4.38 8.45 -0.16
N ARG A 76 -4.55 9.78 -0.22
CA ARG A 76 -3.59 10.75 0.31
C ARG A 76 -3.49 10.64 1.83
N LEU A 77 -4.62 10.48 2.53
CA LEU A 77 -4.65 10.28 3.99
C LEU A 77 -3.78 9.08 4.42
N LEU A 78 -4.00 7.92 3.80
CA LEU A 78 -3.25 6.70 4.14
C LEU A 78 -1.77 6.80 3.76
N GLN A 79 -1.45 7.43 2.62
CA GLN A 79 -0.07 7.69 2.22
C GLN A 79 0.64 8.64 3.19
N ASP A 80 -0.04 9.69 3.63
CA ASP A 80 0.53 10.69 4.55
C ASP A 80 0.85 10.06 5.91
N TYR A 81 -0.09 9.26 6.44
CA TYR A 81 0.16 8.48 7.65
C TYR A 81 1.35 7.52 7.48
N PHE A 82 1.38 6.75 6.39
CA PHE A 82 2.48 5.84 6.13
C PHE A 82 3.82 6.58 6.08
N LEU A 83 3.91 7.70 5.38
CA LEU A 83 5.15 8.48 5.27
C LEU A 83 5.61 9.11 6.59
N LYS A 84 4.68 9.49 7.48
CA LYS A 84 5.01 10.03 8.81
C LYS A 84 5.61 8.97 9.74
N ASN A 85 5.21 7.71 9.59
CA ASN A 85 5.61 6.62 10.49
C ASN A 85 6.70 5.72 9.91
N PHE A 86 6.88 5.73 8.58
CA PHE A 86 7.89 4.95 7.91
C PHE A 86 9.23 5.70 7.86
N ARG A 87 10.24 5.15 8.56
CA ARG A 87 11.62 5.65 8.56
C ARG A 87 12.27 5.42 7.19
N LYS A 88 12.58 6.50 6.46
CA LYS A 88 13.15 6.43 5.09
C LYS A 88 14.54 5.80 5.06
N ASP A 89 15.31 5.98 6.12
CA ASP A 89 16.61 5.36 6.38
C ASP A 89 16.51 3.83 6.48
N LYS A 90 15.38 3.29 6.95
CA LYS A 90 15.11 1.85 7.02
C LYS A 90 14.42 1.30 5.76
N ASN A 91 14.42 2.04 4.64
CA ASN A 91 13.72 1.63 3.42
C ASN A 91 14.40 0.47 2.65
N HIS A 92 15.43 -0.16 3.18
CA HIS A 92 16.13 -1.30 2.56
C HIS A 92 15.37 -2.63 2.69
N LYS A 93 14.06 -2.59 2.98
CA LYS A 93 13.20 -3.76 3.08
C LYS A 93 12.67 -4.15 1.69
N PRO A 94 13.06 -5.32 1.13
CA PRO A 94 12.63 -5.77 -0.18
C PRO A 94 11.21 -6.35 -0.12
N TYR A 95 10.22 -5.52 0.20
CA TYR A 95 8.81 -5.91 0.29
C TYR A 95 7.91 -4.94 -0.48
N TRP A 96 6.87 -5.51 -1.09
CA TRP A 96 5.81 -4.76 -1.73
C TRP A 96 4.51 -4.94 -0.96
N LEU A 97 3.85 -3.82 -0.69
CA LEU A 97 2.54 -3.78 -0.04
C LEU A 97 1.48 -3.27 -1.01
N LEU A 98 0.43 -4.06 -1.20
CA LEU A 98 -0.81 -3.60 -1.84
C LEU A 98 -1.93 -3.53 -0.81
N VAL A 99 -2.47 -2.33 -0.64
CA VAL A 99 -3.60 -2.05 0.24
C VAL A 99 -4.86 -1.95 -0.60
N ASN A 100 -5.82 -2.84 -0.38
CA ASN A 100 -7.12 -2.82 -1.06
C ASN A 100 -8.20 -2.37 -0.10
N LEU A 101 -8.87 -1.25 -0.38
CA LEU A 101 -10.03 -0.83 0.41
C LEU A 101 -11.27 -1.60 0.00
N LYS A 102 -12.02 -2.06 1.01
CA LYS A 102 -13.33 -2.68 0.87
C LYS A 102 -14.41 -1.59 0.87
N SER A 103 -15.56 -1.89 0.26
CA SER A 103 -16.74 -1.04 0.37
C SER A 103 -17.18 -0.99 1.83
N SER A 104 -17.51 0.19 2.35
CA SER A 104 -18.19 0.31 3.63
C SER A 104 -19.29 1.36 3.51
N ASP A 105 -20.42 1.10 4.16
CA ASP A 105 -21.64 1.88 4.00
C ASP A 105 -21.68 3.17 4.85
N SER A 106 -20.57 3.57 5.46
CA SER A 106 -20.56 4.71 6.38
C SER A 106 -19.68 5.87 5.90
N CYS A 107 -20.30 7.05 5.81
CA CYS A 107 -19.70 8.30 5.31
C CYS A 107 -18.66 8.91 6.27
N ASN A 108 -18.66 8.53 7.56
CA ASN A 108 -17.81 9.13 8.60
C ASN A 108 -16.70 8.16 9.06
N TYR A 109 -15.83 7.79 8.13
CA TYR A 109 -15.01 6.57 8.21
C TYR A 109 -13.49 6.80 8.16
N GLU A 110 -13.01 8.06 8.02
CA GLU A 110 -11.57 8.35 7.90
C GLU A 110 -10.76 7.91 9.13
N SER A 111 -11.22 8.19 10.35
CA SER A 111 -10.51 7.79 11.58
C SER A 111 -10.45 6.27 11.74
N LYS A 112 -11.54 5.55 11.41
CA LYS A 112 -11.58 4.09 11.46
C LYS A 112 -10.73 3.45 10.35
N LEU A 113 -10.69 4.05 9.15
CA LEU A 113 -9.73 3.66 8.09
C LEU A 113 -8.31 3.74 8.61
N LEU A 114 -7.98 4.87 9.23
CA LEU A 114 -6.65 5.12 9.72
C LEU A 114 -6.28 4.15 10.85
N GLN A 115 -7.19 3.91 11.78
CA GLN A 115 -7.01 2.97 12.88
C GLN A 115 -6.82 1.52 12.39
N GLU A 116 -7.62 1.06 11.42
CA GLU A 116 -7.44 -0.28 10.84
C GLU A 116 -6.16 -0.36 10.01
N PHE A 117 -5.82 0.68 9.26
CA PHE A 117 -4.56 0.75 8.51
C PHE A 117 -3.36 0.62 9.45
N GLN A 118 -3.37 1.35 10.56
CA GLN A 118 -2.39 1.27 11.64
C GLN A 118 -2.27 -0.15 12.18
N HIS A 119 -3.40 -0.72 12.59
CA HIS A 119 -3.45 -2.08 13.14
C HIS A 119 -2.85 -3.11 12.18
N LEU A 120 -3.19 -3.05 10.89
CA LEU A 120 -2.66 -3.99 9.89
C LEU A 120 -1.17 -3.76 9.61
N ILE A 121 -0.69 -2.52 9.64
CA ILE A 121 0.74 -2.22 9.53
C ILE A 121 1.51 -2.88 10.68
N PHE A 122 1.08 -2.70 11.93
CA PHE A 122 1.71 -3.34 13.09
C PHE A 122 1.59 -4.87 13.04
N LYS A 123 0.39 -5.39 12.76
CA LYS A 123 0.14 -6.84 12.67
C LYS A 123 1.00 -7.52 11.60
N SER A 124 1.30 -6.83 10.51
CA SER A 124 2.14 -7.36 9.44
C SER A 124 3.65 -7.35 9.75
N GLY A 125 4.06 -6.72 10.85
CA GLY A 125 5.47 -6.57 11.19
C GLY A 125 6.28 -5.68 10.24
N LEU A 126 5.65 -5.00 9.28
CA LEU A 126 6.35 -4.15 8.29
C LEU A 126 7.13 -3.00 8.95
N LEU A 127 6.61 -2.45 10.05
CA LEU A 127 7.25 -1.39 10.83
C LEU A 127 8.06 -1.90 12.03
N ASN A 128 8.09 -3.21 12.29
CA ASN A 128 8.93 -3.76 13.35
C ASN A 128 10.38 -3.66 12.88
N ASP A 129 11.11 -2.68 13.40
CA ASP A 129 12.57 -2.64 13.56
C ASP A 129 12.91 -1.96 14.89
#